data_AF-A0A142XJF8-F1
#
_entry.id   AF-A0A142XJF8-F1
#
_cell.length_a   1.000
_cell.length_b   1.000
_cell.length_c   1.000
_cell.angle_alpha   90.00
_cell.angle_beta   90.00
_cell.angle_gamma   90.00
#
_symmetry.space_group_name_H-M   'P 1'
#
loop_
_entity.id
_entity.type
_entity.pdbx_description
1 polymer ?
#
loop_
_entity_poly.entity_id
_entity_poly.type
_entity_poly.pdbx_seq_one_letter_code
_entity_poly.pdbx_strand_id
1 'polypeptide(L)'
;MMTLTLALALSAPGAEPPETSKPVGLTRDEEKALLEKHKKATPRLPMPPADPTNPLARVNNGAFRAYYLPAELRETRPAGTTPGRDADPAMTLDNTFKVKLFWIASRANNCYYCLGHQEYKLLGAGVSDNDIAALDGDWREATPKERAAYEFTRKLTHTPHLVTAADVEALKKHYTATQVAEILVTVAGYNSTNRWTDGLNIPAETDGARFKKDDIRADFSTFKTPTSDKYAKQTTTVAPVKLAARPPLEARDKVEAIWKEKRTATLPLADAKATAEVWTNGAAPNWAALLATFPKSTKGRVEGLRAGMEKGALSAKLKAEIAWVAARNDRAWYALAIARERLKKAGVSENDIWKLDGDRKDLPEAEQAALVLAETLTVAPWKVTDEMVERCRKSFKDAEVAEIFYHTCNAAFFDRVTEVAGLPLDK
;
A
#
# COMPACT_ATOMS: atom_id res chain seq x y z
N MET A 1 -40.13 44.88 -11.16
CA MET A 1 -38.80 44.40 -11.54
C MET A 1 -38.19 43.71 -10.35
N MET A 2 -38.21 42.38 -10.35
CA MET A 2 -37.75 41.54 -9.25
C MET A 2 -36.62 40.70 -9.84
N THR A 3 -35.38 41.09 -9.56
CA THR A 3 -34.19 40.44 -10.12
C THR A 3 -33.82 39.26 -9.24
N LEU A 4 -34.00 38.07 -9.81
CA LEU A 4 -33.65 36.78 -9.26
C LEU A 4 -32.13 36.60 -9.34
N THR A 5 -31.41 36.66 -8.22
CA THR A 5 -29.97 36.37 -8.20
C THR A 5 -29.77 34.89 -7.87
N LEU A 6 -29.50 34.11 -8.92
CA LEU A 6 -29.13 32.71 -8.87
C LEU A 6 -27.74 32.56 -8.22
N ALA A 7 -27.67 32.07 -6.98
CA ALA A 7 -26.41 31.73 -6.34
C ALA A 7 -25.93 30.36 -6.84
N LEU A 8 -25.00 30.35 -7.81
CA LEU A 8 -24.21 29.17 -8.13
C LEU A 8 -23.31 28.81 -6.94
N ALA A 9 -23.58 27.69 -6.27
CA ALA A 9 -22.65 27.07 -5.35
C ALA A 9 -21.52 26.39 -6.16
N LEU A 10 -20.44 27.15 -6.40
CA LEU A 10 -19.17 26.61 -6.90
C LEU A 10 -18.52 25.81 -5.75
N SER A 11 -18.39 24.50 -5.94
CA SER A 11 -17.51 23.64 -5.16
C SER A 11 -16.05 24.05 -5.42
N ALA A 12 -15.41 24.68 -4.44
CA ALA A 12 -14.01 25.08 -4.54
C ALA A 12 -13.08 23.86 -4.42
N PRO A 13 -12.18 23.62 -5.38
CA PRO A 13 -11.05 22.72 -5.19
C PRO A 13 -9.93 23.45 -4.44
N GLY A 14 -9.36 22.82 -3.42
CA GLY A 14 -8.09 23.25 -2.84
C GLY A 14 -8.15 23.98 -1.50
N ALA A 15 -8.80 23.40 -0.49
CA ALA A 15 -8.36 23.68 0.88
C ALA A 15 -6.98 23.02 1.07
N GLU A 16 -5.91 23.81 1.18
CA GLU A 16 -4.64 23.29 1.67
C GLU A 16 -4.87 22.71 3.08
N PRO A 17 -4.42 21.48 3.35
CA PRO A 17 -4.60 20.88 4.66
C PRO A 17 -3.87 21.73 5.72
N PRO A 18 -4.40 21.82 6.95
CA PRO A 18 -3.77 22.57 8.02
C PRO A 18 -2.32 22.10 8.26
N GLU A 19 -1.53 22.96 8.90
CA GLU A 19 -0.11 22.85 9.29
C GLU A 19 0.24 21.62 10.21
N THR A 20 -0.61 20.59 10.19
CA THR A 20 -0.51 19.30 10.88
C THR A 20 -0.08 18.16 9.94
N SER A 21 0.38 18.47 8.72
CA SER A 21 0.86 17.44 7.79
C SER A 21 2.15 16.81 8.34
N LYS A 22 2.20 15.49 8.35
CA LYS A 22 3.40 14.74 8.67
C LYS A 22 4.60 15.30 7.87
N PRO A 23 5.72 15.69 8.52
CA PRO A 23 6.86 16.29 7.82
C PRO A 23 7.39 15.39 6.70
N VAL A 24 8.05 15.94 5.70
CA VAL A 24 8.79 15.16 4.70
C VAL A 24 10.24 15.63 4.77
N GLY A 25 11.14 14.77 5.27
CA GLY A 25 12.57 15.09 5.25
C GLY A 25 13.03 15.20 3.80
N LEU A 26 13.67 16.31 3.43
CA LEU A 26 14.17 16.58 2.09
C LEU A 26 15.60 16.08 1.90
N THR A 27 16.37 16.06 3.00
CA THR A 27 17.75 15.58 3.03
C THR A 27 17.90 14.31 3.86
N ARG A 28 19.04 13.62 3.72
CA ARG A 28 19.36 12.41 4.49
C ARG A 28 19.40 12.66 5.99
N ASP A 29 19.91 13.80 6.44
CA ASP A 29 19.97 14.15 7.87
C ASP A 29 18.58 14.43 8.46
N GLU A 30 17.73 15.14 7.71
CA GLU A 30 16.33 15.36 8.11
C GLU A 30 15.55 14.05 8.19
N GLU A 31 15.73 13.18 7.20
CA GLU A 31 15.14 11.84 7.20
C GLU A 31 15.56 11.04 8.44
N LYS A 32 16.87 10.93 8.71
CA LYS A 32 17.42 10.23 9.89
C LYS A 32 16.87 10.82 11.20
N ALA A 33 16.76 12.15 11.30
CA ALA A 33 16.20 12.82 12.48
C ALA A 33 14.70 12.51 12.68
N LEU A 34 13.93 12.44 11.60
CA LEU A 34 12.52 12.07 11.64
C LEU A 34 12.31 10.61 12.04
N LEU A 35 13.15 9.69 11.54
CA LEU A 35 13.15 8.28 11.95
C LEU A 35 13.43 8.11 13.44
N GLU A 36 14.38 8.87 14.00
CA GLU A 36 14.63 8.87 15.44
C GLU A 36 13.46 9.39 16.25
N LYS A 37 12.87 10.52 15.83
CA LYS A 37 11.70 11.09 16.49
C LYS A 37 10.53 10.08 16.50
N HIS A 38 10.36 9.34 15.40
CA HIS A 38 9.27 8.39 15.22
C HIS A 38 9.32 7.17 16.16
N LYS A 39 10.48 6.83 16.74
CA LYS A 39 10.57 5.80 17.80
C LYS A 39 9.71 6.11 19.03
N LYS A 40 9.35 7.38 19.22
CA LYS A 40 8.50 7.89 20.32
C LYS A 40 7.13 8.38 19.83
N ALA A 41 6.71 7.98 18.63
CA ALA A 41 5.42 8.40 18.08
C ALA A 41 4.26 7.85 18.93
N THR A 42 3.19 8.65 19.03
CA THR A 42 1.93 8.20 19.62
C THR A 42 1.05 7.62 18.51
N PRO A 43 0.65 6.34 18.59
CA PRO A 43 -0.23 5.75 17.59
C PRO A 43 -1.64 6.36 17.63
N ARG A 44 -2.35 6.27 16.51
CA ARG A 44 -3.72 6.79 16.35
C ARG A 44 -4.80 5.86 16.89
N LEU A 45 -4.45 4.63 17.23
CA LEU A 45 -5.25 3.73 18.06
C LEU A 45 -4.45 3.42 19.33
N PRO A 46 -5.11 3.09 20.45
CA PRO A 46 -4.40 2.73 21.68
C PRO A 46 -3.31 1.68 21.43
N MET A 47 -2.18 1.79 22.14
CA MET A 47 -1.15 0.75 22.06
C MET A 47 -1.73 -0.59 22.54
N PRO A 48 -1.58 -1.68 21.78
CA PRO A 48 -1.91 -3.02 22.26
C PRO A 48 -1.15 -3.34 23.57
N PRO A 49 -1.77 -4.08 24.50
CA PRO A 49 -1.06 -4.59 25.66
C PRO A 49 0.09 -5.51 25.21
N ALA A 50 1.18 -5.52 25.98
CA ALA A 50 2.31 -6.39 25.70
C ALA A 50 1.89 -7.86 25.83
N ASP A 51 2.15 -8.65 24.78
CA ASP A 51 1.91 -10.08 24.75
C ASP A 51 3.15 -10.81 24.20
N PRO A 52 4.13 -11.14 25.07
CA PRO A 52 5.36 -11.80 24.64
C PRO A 52 5.13 -13.25 24.19
N THR A 53 3.96 -13.83 24.48
CA THR A 53 3.63 -15.21 24.08
C THR A 53 3.13 -15.29 22.65
N ASN A 54 2.63 -14.18 22.11
CA ASN A 54 2.09 -14.13 20.76
C ASN A 54 3.22 -13.95 19.73
N PRO A 55 3.47 -14.93 18.85
CA PRO A 55 4.54 -14.86 17.87
C PRO A 55 4.33 -13.76 16.81
N LEU A 56 3.11 -13.25 16.67
CA LEU A 56 2.81 -12.10 15.80
C LEU A 56 3.19 -10.77 16.46
N ALA A 57 3.21 -10.69 17.80
CA ALA A 57 3.47 -9.46 18.54
C ALA A 57 4.97 -9.16 18.79
N ARG A 58 5.86 -9.74 17.97
CA ARG A 58 7.33 -9.52 18.05
C ARG A 58 7.80 -8.12 17.64
N VAL A 59 6.93 -7.34 17.01
CA VAL A 59 7.12 -5.97 16.55
C VAL A 59 5.80 -5.23 16.69
N ASN A 60 5.84 -3.90 16.86
CA ASN A 60 4.64 -3.10 17.08
C ASN A 60 3.62 -3.31 15.94
N ASN A 61 4.10 -3.36 14.71
CA ASN A 61 3.27 -3.64 13.54
C ASN A 61 2.47 -4.95 13.64
N GLY A 62 3.11 -6.00 14.15
CA GLY A 62 2.49 -7.31 14.32
C GLY A 62 1.59 -7.38 15.55
N ALA A 63 1.93 -6.66 16.63
CA ALA A 63 1.09 -6.52 17.82
C ALA A 63 -0.24 -5.82 17.48
N PHE A 64 -0.21 -4.74 16.68
CA PHE A 64 -1.43 -4.06 16.22
C PHE A 64 -2.33 -4.98 15.39
N ARG A 65 -1.77 -5.75 14.44
CA ARG A 65 -2.57 -6.71 13.67
C ARG A 65 -3.17 -7.79 14.55
N ALA A 66 -2.38 -8.35 15.46
CA ALA A 66 -2.83 -9.42 16.33
C ALA A 66 -3.93 -8.99 17.30
N TYR A 67 -3.87 -7.75 17.78
CA TYR A 67 -4.83 -7.22 18.75
C TYR A 67 -6.11 -6.72 18.09
N TYR A 68 -6.01 -5.92 17.03
CA TYR A 68 -7.17 -5.23 16.45
C TYR A 68 -7.89 -6.00 15.34
N LEU A 69 -7.20 -6.91 14.64
CA LEU A 69 -7.83 -7.68 13.57
C LEU A 69 -8.29 -9.05 14.07
N PRO A 70 -9.47 -9.54 13.63
CA PRO A 70 -9.88 -10.91 13.88
C PRO A 70 -8.95 -11.89 13.14
N ALA A 71 -8.86 -13.13 13.63
CA ALA A 71 -7.86 -14.11 13.18
C ALA A 71 -7.90 -14.34 11.65
N GLU A 72 -9.10 -14.32 11.06
CA GLU A 72 -9.35 -14.50 9.64
C GLU A 72 -8.77 -13.38 8.76
N LEU A 73 -8.54 -12.20 9.33
CA LEU A 73 -7.97 -11.04 8.64
C LEU A 73 -6.47 -10.84 8.96
N ARG A 74 -5.90 -11.67 9.83
CA ARG A 74 -4.48 -11.58 10.20
C ARG A 74 -3.61 -12.19 9.13
N GLU A 75 -3.20 -11.38 8.17
CA GLU A 75 -2.05 -11.73 7.35
C GLU A 75 -0.78 -11.60 8.18
N THR A 76 -0.01 -12.69 8.25
CA THR A 76 1.16 -12.73 9.14
C THR A 76 2.41 -12.08 8.54
N ARG A 77 2.45 -11.83 7.21
CA ARG A 77 3.57 -11.17 6.49
C ARG A 77 3.12 -10.48 5.17
N PRO A 78 3.82 -9.43 4.70
CA PRO A 78 3.61 -8.88 3.36
C PRO A 78 3.85 -9.93 2.27
N ALA A 79 3.03 -9.92 1.21
CA ALA A 79 3.16 -10.85 0.09
C ALA A 79 4.59 -10.84 -0.50
N GLY A 80 5.19 -12.02 -0.65
CA GLY A 80 6.53 -12.19 -1.23
C GLY A 80 7.72 -11.90 -0.32
N THR A 81 7.51 -11.82 1.00
CA THR A 81 8.58 -11.53 1.97
C THR A 81 8.96 -12.70 2.88
N THR A 82 8.55 -13.93 2.59
CA THR A 82 8.86 -15.12 3.40
C THR A 82 10.35 -15.48 3.28
N PRO A 83 11.21 -15.21 4.29
CA PRO A 83 12.60 -15.63 4.25
C PRO A 83 12.73 -17.05 4.81
N GLY A 84 13.75 -17.79 4.39
CA GLY A 84 14.14 -19.06 4.99
C GLY A 84 13.57 -20.30 4.29
N ARG A 85 13.38 -21.38 5.06
CA ARG A 85 13.09 -22.76 4.60
C ARG A 85 11.80 -22.90 3.76
N ASP A 86 10.91 -21.90 3.86
CA ASP A 86 9.61 -21.84 3.18
C ASP A 86 9.55 -20.77 2.07
N ALA A 87 10.69 -20.27 1.59
CA ALA A 87 10.72 -19.36 0.44
C ALA A 87 10.06 -20.01 -0.79
N ASP A 88 9.38 -19.20 -1.57
CA ASP A 88 8.77 -19.69 -2.81
C ASP A 88 9.85 -19.89 -3.87
N PRO A 89 9.99 -21.10 -4.46
CA PRO A 89 11.05 -21.37 -5.43
C PRO A 89 10.91 -20.55 -6.72
N ALA A 90 9.71 -20.03 -7.03
CA ALA A 90 9.49 -19.16 -8.18
C ALA A 90 9.88 -17.70 -7.90
N MET A 91 10.07 -17.32 -6.63
CA MET A 91 10.59 -16.01 -6.24
C MET A 91 12.13 -16.04 -6.21
N THR A 92 12.74 -15.54 -7.29
CA THR A 92 14.17 -15.68 -7.57
C THR A 92 14.97 -14.41 -7.32
N LEU A 93 14.31 -13.29 -7.03
CA LEU A 93 15.00 -12.03 -6.75
C LEU A 93 15.64 -12.04 -5.37
N ASP A 94 16.88 -11.54 -5.31
CA ASP A 94 17.62 -11.41 -4.07
C ASP A 94 16.84 -10.60 -3.02
N ASN A 95 16.92 -11.05 -1.77
CA ASN A 95 16.17 -10.44 -0.68
C ASN A 95 16.68 -9.03 -0.37
N THR A 96 18.00 -8.78 -0.43
CA THR A 96 18.55 -7.43 -0.21
C THR A 96 18.05 -6.47 -1.28
N PHE A 97 18.02 -6.91 -2.55
CA PHE A 97 17.40 -6.15 -3.63
C PHE A 97 15.92 -5.82 -3.36
N LYS A 98 15.12 -6.80 -2.93
CA LYS A 98 13.71 -6.56 -2.54
C LYS A 98 13.57 -5.57 -1.37
N VAL A 99 14.47 -5.62 -0.39
CA VAL A 99 14.50 -4.64 0.71
C VAL A 99 14.84 -3.24 0.20
N LYS A 100 15.71 -3.08 -0.81
CA LYS A 100 15.94 -1.77 -1.46
C LYS A 100 14.66 -1.24 -2.10
N LEU A 101 13.87 -2.09 -2.78
CA LEU A 101 12.56 -1.68 -3.32
C LEU A 101 11.59 -1.29 -2.20
N PHE A 102 11.59 -2.01 -1.08
CA PHE A 102 10.76 -1.65 0.08
C PHE A 102 11.19 -0.33 0.70
N TRP A 103 12.50 -0.04 0.74
CA TRP A 103 13.01 1.26 1.17
C TRP A 103 12.46 2.37 0.28
N ILE A 104 12.55 2.22 -1.06
CA ILE A 104 12.04 3.22 -2.03
C ILE A 104 10.52 3.41 -1.89
N ALA A 105 9.74 2.33 -1.77
CA ALA A 105 8.29 2.42 -1.56
C ALA A 105 7.94 3.10 -0.24
N SER A 106 8.69 2.81 0.83
CA SER A 106 8.50 3.44 2.15
C SER A 106 8.85 4.91 2.09
N ARG A 107 9.95 5.28 1.42
CA ARG A 107 10.34 6.67 1.21
C ARG A 107 9.32 7.45 0.40
N ALA A 108 8.79 6.85 -0.67
CA ALA A 108 7.76 7.43 -1.53
C ALA A 108 6.40 7.61 -0.82
N ASN A 109 6.02 6.68 0.04
CA ASN A 109 4.84 6.84 0.92
C ASN A 109 5.14 7.71 2.17
N ASN A 110 6.38 8.18 2.34
CA ASN A 110 6.90 8.80 3.56
C ASN A 110 6.68 7.97 4.84
N CYS A 111 6.63 6.65 4.77
CA CYS A 111 6.35 5.77 5.90
C CYS A 111 7.56 5.60 6.83
N TYR A 112 7.54 6.22 8.01
CA TYR A 112 8.70 6.24 8.92
C TYR A 112 8.97 4.88 9.54
N TYR A 113 7.92 4.16 9.95
CA TYR A 113 8.02 2.82 10.52
C TYR A 113 8.77 1.88 9.56
N CYS A 114 8.29 1.77 8.32
CA CYS A 114 8.88 0.85 7.35
C CYS A 114 10.24 1.33 6.85
N LEU A 115 10.46 2.64 6.70
CA LEU A 115 11.75 3.17 6.28
C LEU A 115 12.83 2.82 7.31
N GLY A 116 12.60 3.08 8.60
CA GLY A 116 13.53 2.70 9.67
C GLY A 116 13.80 1.18 9.77
N HIS A 117 12.80 0.34 9.52
CA HIS A 117 13.03 -1.11 9.43
C HIS A 117 13.90 -1.51 8.25
N GLN A 118 13.72 -0.84 7.11
CA GLN A 118 14.48 -1.15 5.91
C GLN A 118 15.92 -0.66 6.05
N GLU A 119 16.17 0.50 6.69
CA GLU A 119 17.51 0.93 7.14
C GLU A 119 18.22 -0.18 7.90
N TYR A 120 17.61 -0.67 8.99
CA TYR A 120 18.22 -1.72 9.81
C TYR A 120 18.45 -3.02 9.03
N LYS A 121 17.51 -3.43 8.17
CA LYS A 121 17.69 -4.65 7.36
C LYS A 121 18.80 -4.50 6.33
N LEU A 122 18.93 -3.34 5.69
CA LEU A 122 19.98 -3.07 4.70
C LEU A 122 21.35 -3.01 5.37
N LEU A 123 21.46 -2.31 6.51
CA LEU A 123 22.67 -2.31 7.33
C LEU A 123 23.04 -3.73 7.78
N GLY A 124 22.08 -4.50 8.29
CA GLY A 124 22.26 -5.92 8.66
C GLY A 124 22.54 -6.87 7.48
N ALA A 125 22.34 -6.40 6.25
CA ALA A 125 22.74 -7.09 5.02
C ALA A 125 24.10 -6.62 4.48
N GLY A 126 24.79 -5.72 5.17
CA GLY A 126 26.09 -5.18 4.77
C GLY A 126 26.02 -4.06 3.71
N VAL A 127 24.83 -3.52 3.45
CA VAL A 127 24.68 -2.36 2.56
C VAL A 127 25.17 -1.10 3.28
N SER A 128 26.05 -0.33 2.65
CA SER A 128 26.62 0.86 3.26
C SER A 128 25.60 2.00 3.40
N ASP A 129 25.77 2.92 4.37
CA ASP A 129 24.89 4.10 4.50
C ASP A 129 24.87 4.95 3.21
N ASN A 130 25.98 4.97 2.46
CA ASN A 130 26.07 5.63 1.17
C ASN A 130 25.21 4.96 0.09
N ASP A 131 25.16 3.62 0.07
CA ASP A 131 24.32 2.89 -0.87
C ASP A 131 22.83 3.02 -0.50
N ILE A 132 22.53 3.12 0.80
CA ILE A 132 21.16 3.41 1.26
C ILE A 132 20.75 4.84 0.88
N ALA A 133 21.61 5.83 1.13
CA ALA A 133 21.35 7.22 0.75
C ALA A 133 21.14 7.38 -0.78
N ALA A 134 21.85 6.61 -1.59
CA ALA A 134 21.67 6.59 -3.04
C ALA A 134 20.25 6.19 -3.47
N LEU A 135 19.55 5.35 -2.69
CA LEU A 135 18.18 4.94 -2.98
C LEU A 135 17.22 6.12 -3.02
N ASP A 136 17.54 7.25 -2.36
CA ASP A 136 16.73 8.46 -2.33
C ASP A 136 16.80 9.34 -3.59
N GLY A 137 17.31 8.79 -4.70
CA GLY A 137 17.24 9.44 -6.01
C GLY A 137 18.54 9.47 -6.81
N ASP A 138 19.68 9.11 -6.22
CA ASP A 138 20.96 9.03 -6.93
C ASP A 138 21.23 7.62 -7.45
N TRP A 139 20.53 7.23 -8.52
CA TRP A 139 20.65 5.89 -9.10
C TRP A 139 21.71 5.79 -10.21
N ARG A 140 22.62 6.76 -10.34
CA ARG A 140 23.63 6.78 -11.42
C ARG A 140 24.53 5.54 -11.40
N GLU A 141 24.92 5.10 -10.21
CA GLU A 141 25.76 3.92 -9.98
C GLU A 141 24.98 2.59 -9.95
N ALA A 142 23.64 2.64 -9.91
CA ALA A 142 22.83 1.42 -9.95
C ALA A 142 22.92 0.75 -11.33
N THR A 143 22.81 -0.58 -11.40
CA THR A 143 22.79 -1.27 -12.70
C THR A 143 21.55 -0.88 -13.53
N PRO A 144 21.56 -1.03 -14.87
CA PRO A 144 20.37 -0.76 -15.69
C PRO A 144 19.12 -1.52 -15.22
N LYS A 145 19.33 -2.78 -14.79
CA LYS A 145 18.29 -3.64 -14.22
C LYS A 145 17.71 -3.05 -12.93
N GLU A 146 18.56 -2.66 -11.97
CA GLU A 146 18.13 -2.02 -10.73
C GLU A 146 17.40 -0.70 -10.96
N ARG A 147 17.95 0.18 -11.81
CA ARG A 147 17.30 1.46 -12.16
C ARG A 147 15.88 1.28 -12.68
N ALA A 148 15.66 0.34 -13.59
CA ALA A 148 14.33 0.06 -14.12
C ALA A 148 13.33 -0.35 -13.01
N ALA A 149 13.77 -1.19 -12.06
CA ALA A 149 12.93 -1.58 -10.94
C ALA A 149 12.71 -0.45 -9.91
N TYR A 150 13.70 0.41 -9.69
CA TYR A 150 13.60 1.57 -8.80
C TYR A 150 12.61 2.61 -9.36
N GLU A 151 12.71 2.92 -10.65
CA GLU A 151 11.79 3.80 -11.37
C GLU A 151 10.36 3.26 -11.33
N PHE A 152 10.18 1.98 -11.65
CA PHE A 152 8.88 1.32 -11.57
C PHE A 152 8.31 1.35 -10.15
N THR A 153 9.12 1.04 -9.13
CA THR A 153 8.70 1.04 -7.72
C THR A 153 8.22 2.42 -7.29
N ARG A 154 8.98 3.47 -7.63
CA ARG A 154 8.60 4.87 -7.36
C ARG A 154 7.29 5.23 -8.07
N LYS A 155 7.14 4.90 -9.35
CA LYS A 155 5.94 5.19 -10.15
C LYS A 155 4.70 4.46 -9.63
N LEU A 156 4.81 3.16 -9.36
CA LEU A 156 3.73 2.33 -8.83
C LEU A 156 3.26 2.80 -7.44
N THR A 157 4.16 3.41 -6.68
CA THR A 157 3.86 3.92 -5.34
C THR A 157 3.15 5.28 -5.41
N HIS A 158 3.71 6.26 -6.13
CA HIS A 158 3.17 7.62 -6.22
C HIS A 158 1.96 7.75 -7.13
N THR A 159 2.04 7.14 -8.31
CA THR A 159 1.10 7.35 -9.41
C THR A 159 0.73 6.01 -10.05
N PRO A 160 0.13 5.07 -9.28
CA PRO A 160 -0.28 3.76 -9.83
C PRO A 160 -1.20 3.91 -11.04
N HIS A 161 -2.06 4.93 -11.02
CA HIS A 161 -2.99 5.30 -12.09
C HIS A 161 -2.32 5.79 -13.41
N LEU A 162 -0.99 5.97 -13.42
CA LEU A 162 -0.20 6.30 -14.61
C LEU A 162 0.71 5.15 -15.06
N VAL A 163 0.65 3.99 -14.39
CA VAL A 163 1.39 2.81 -14.83
C VAL A 163 0.70 2.22 -16.05
N THR A 164 1.49 1.89 -17.07
CA THR A 164 1.03 1.44 -18.38
C THR A 164 1.74 0.15 -18.78
N ALA A 165 1.28 -0.49 -19.86
CA ALA A 165 1.97 -1.64 -20.44
C ALA A 165 3.45 -1.33 -20.81
N ALA A 166 3.77 -0.09 -21.19
CA ALA A 166 5.14 0.31 -21.52
C ALA A 166 6.09 0.21 -20.31
N ASP A 167 5.60 0.46 -19.09
CA ASP A 167 6.39 0.31 -17.86
C ASP A 167 6.69 -1.18 -17.58
N VAL A 168 5.73 -2.06 -17.83
CA VAL A 168 5.90 -3.52 -17.72
C VAL A 168 6.89 -4.02 -18.77
N GLU A 169 6.79 -3.56 -20.02
CA GLU A 169 7.72 -3.92 -21.09
C GLU A 169 9.14 -3.37 -20.83
N ALA A 170 9.27 -2.20 -20.18
CA ALA A 170 10.57 -1.69 -19.74
C ALA A 170 11.24 -2.62 -18.72
N LEU A 171 10.49 -3.16 -17.76
CA LEU A 171 11.02 -4.17 -16.83
C LEU A 171 11.40 -5.48 -17.54
N LYS A 172 10.59 -5.95 -18.50
CA LYS A 172 10.85 -7.21 -19.23
C LYS A 172 12.15 -7.20 -20.05
N LYS A 173 12.74 -6.02 -20.31
CA LYS A 173 14.09 -5.92 -20.90
C LYS A 173 15.20 -6.44 -19.98
N HIS A 174 14.95 -6.55 -18.68
CA HIS A 174 15.95 -6.91 -17.66
C HIS A 174 15.52 -8.07 -16.74
N TYR A 175 14.23 -8.39 -16.70
CA TYR A 175 13.62 -9.37 -15.82
C TYR A 175 12.74 -10.33 -16.61
N THR A 176 12.68 -11.61 -16.19
CA THR A 176 11.70 -12.55 -16.76
C THR A 176 10.28 -12.12 -16.39
N ALA A 177 9.26 -12.58 -17.13
CA ALA A 177 7.86 -12.24 -16.81
C ALA A 177 7.48 -12.62 -15.37
N THR A 178 7.99 -13.76 -14.86
CA THR A 178 7.83 -14.16 -13.45
C THR A 178 8.54 -13.22 -12.50
N GLN A 179 9.77 -12.77 -12.79
CA GLN A 179 10.45 -11.77 -11.95
C GLN A 179 9.74 -10.40 -11.97
N VAL A 180 9.12 -10.00 -13.08
CA VAL A 180 8.28 -8.79 -13.12
C VAL A 180 7.05 -8.96 -12.24
N ALA A 181 6.39 -10.13 -12.27
CA ALA A 181 5.30 -10.43 -11.35
C ALA A 181 5.77 -10.44 -9.88
N GLU A 182 6.98 -10.93 -9.59
CA GLU A 182 7.58 -10.89 -8.25
C GLU A 182 7.78 -9.45 -7.77
N ILE A 183 8.34 -8.55 -8.61
CA ILE A 183 8.48 -7.12 -8.30
C ILE A 183 7.11 -6.49 -8.04
N LEU A 184 6.13 -6.74 -8.92
CA LEU A 184 4.79 -6.18 -8.77
C LEU A 184 4.13 -6.60 -7.45
N VAL A 185 4.09 -7.90 -7.16
CA VAL A 185 3.45 -8.44 -5.95
C VAL A 185 4.15 -7.94 -4.68
N THR A 186 5.48 -7.90 -4.68
CA THR A 186 6.25 -7.43 -3.52
C THR A 186 6.06 -5.93 -3.27
N VAL A 187 6.19 -5.10 -4.31
CA VAL A 187 6.01 -3.64 -4.20
C VAL A 187 4.56 -3.27 -3.85
N ALA A 188 3.56 -3.98 -4.37
CA ALA A 188 2.18 -3.82 -3.94
C ALA A 188 2.00 -4.18 -2.45
N GLY A 189 2.66 -5.25 -1.98
CA GLY A 189 2.65 -5.66 -0.58
C GLY A 189 3.28 -4.62 0.35
N TYR A 190 4.35 -3.95 -0.11
CA TYR A 190 4.98 -2.83 0.59
C TYR A 190 4.03 -1.63 0.71
N ASN A 191 3.35 -1.28 -0.39
CA ASN A 191 2.36 -0.20 -0.40
C ASN A 191 1.19 -0.44 0.57
N SER A 192 0.75 -1.69 0.68
CA SER A 192 -0.23 -2.13 1.69
C SER A 192 0.29 -1.96 3.11
N THR A 193 1.51 -2.42 3.38
CA THR A 193 2.12 -2.37 4.72
C THR A 193 2.43 -0.96 5.18
N ASN A 194 2.90 -0.10 4.27
CA ASN A 194 3.18 1.31 4.57
C ASN A 194 1.91 2.04 5.01
N ARG A 195 0.79 1.82 4.31
CA ARG A 195 -0.52 2.43 4.64
C ARG A 195 -1.03 2.02 6.01
N TRP A 196 -0.78 0.77 6.42
CA TRP A 196 -1.14 0.29 7.75
C TRP A 196 -0.30 0.95 8.83
N THR A 197 1.02 0.81 8.73
CA THR A 197 1.94 1.23 9.80
C THR A 197 1.95 2.74 9.97
N ASP A 198 2.03 3.47 8.86
CA ASP A 198 2.09 4.92 8.88
C ASP A 198 0.74 5.58 9.10
N GLY A 199 -0.29 5.02 8.48
CA GLY A 199 -1.66 5.49 8.63
C GLY A 199 -2.16 5.40 10.06
N LEU A 200 -1.70 4.40 10.82
CA LEU A 200 -1.96 4.28 12.26
C LEU A 200 -0.91 4.97 13.14
N ASN A 201 0.12 5.59 12.55
CA ASN A 201 1.27 6.19 13.25
C ASN A 201 1.92 5.23 14.27
N ILE A 202 2.04 3.96 13.92
CA ILE A 202 2.59 2.92 14.81
C ILE A 202 4.05 3.27 15.11
N PRO A 203 4.45 3.45 16.38
CA PRO A 203 5.82 3.80 16.72
C PRO A 203 6.81 2.74 16.24
N ALA A 204 7.95 3.20 15.73
CA ALA A 204 9.07 2.32 15.45
C ALA A 204 9.66 1.75 16.76
N GLU A 205 10.33 0.61 16.63
CA GLU A 205 11.06 -0.06 17.70
C GLU A 205 12.22 0.83 18.16
N THR A 206 12.63 0.66 19.42
CA THR A 206 13.67 1.48 20.04
C THR A 206 15.02 1.34 19.35
N ASP A 207 15.29 0.17 18.79
CA ASP A 207 16.50 -0.17 18.06
C ASP A 207 16.24 -1.27 17.00
N GLY A 208 17.27 -1.53 16.20
CA GLY A 208 17.29 -2.56 15.16
C GLY A 208 18.04 -3.83 15.56
N ALA A 209 18.27 -4.11 16.86
CA ALA A 209 19.15 -5.20 17.30
C ALA A 209 18.74 -6.57 16.74
N ARG A 210 17.45 -6.78 16.50
CA ARG A 210 16.89 -7.99 15.85
C ARG A 210 17.39 -8.25 14.43
N PHE A 211 17.98 -7.26 13.77
CA PHE A 211 18.52 -7.35 12.41
C PHE A 211 20.05 -7.45 12.38
N LYS A 212 20.70 -7.37 13.55
CA LYS A 212 22.14 -7.52 13.67
C LYS A 212 22.57 -8.93 13.29
N LYS A 213 23.69 -9.02 12.55
CA LYS A 213 24.45 -10.25 12.31
C LYS A 213 25.84 -10.10 12.91
N ASP A 214 26.45 -11.20 13.32
CA ASP A 214 27.70 -11.21 14.08
C ASP A 214 28.89 -10.61 13.30
N ASP A 215 28.87 -10.72 11.98
CA ASP A 215 29.88 -10.22 11.05
C ASP A 215 29.69 -8.74 10.66
N ILE A 216 28.55 -8.13 11.03
CA ILE A 216 28.21 -6.75 10.66
C ILE A 216 28.50 -5.79 11.81
N ARG A 217 29.43 -4.85 11.57
CA ARG A 217 29.75 -3.75 12.48
C ARG A 217 28.96 -2.49 12.10
N ALA A 218 27.72 -2.41 12.55
CA ALA A 218 26.88 -1.21 12.43
C ALA A 218 26.22 -0.90 13.79
N ASP A 219 25.95 0.39 14.04
CA ASP A 219 25.17 0.81 15.21
C ASP A 219 23.67 0.72 14.88
N PHE A 220 22.97 -0.22 15.52
CA PHE A 220 21.54 -0.42 15.35
C PHE A 220 20.70 0.37 16.38
N SER A 221 21.34 1.05 17.33
CA SER A 221 20.64 1.85 18.34
C SER A 221 20.19 3.20 17.79
N THR A 222 20.82 3.70 16.72
CA THR A 222 20.49 5.00 16.13
C THR A 222 20.55 5.04 14.60
N PHE A 223 19.77 5.95 14.01
CA PHE A 223 19.83 6.39 12.62
C PHE A 223 20.74 7.61 12.43
N LYS A 224 21.24 8.26 13.51
CA LYS A 224 22.05 9.50 13.44
C LYS A 224 23.52 9.25 13.09
N THR A 225 23.82 8.18 12.36
CA THR A 225 25.16 7.98 11.82
C THR A 225 25.50 9.16 10.87
N PRO A 226 26.73 9.69 10.88
CA PRO A 226 27.09 10.83 10.04
C PRO A 226 26.80 10.57 8.57
N THR A 227 26.11 11.50 7.91
CA THR A 227 25.92 11.47 6.46
C THR A 227 27.23 11.88 5.78
N SER A 228 27.62 11.18 4.73
CA SER A 228 28.84 11.51 3.97
C SER A 228 28.70 12.82 3.18
N ASP A 229 29.82 13.49 2.93
CA ASP A 229 29.86 14.73 2.14
C ASP A 229 29.19 14.60 0.76
N LYS A 230 29.24 13.40 0.16
CA LYS A 230 28.60 13.11 -1.12
C LYS A 230 27.08 13.36 -1.06
N TYR A 231 26.43 12.96 0.03
CA TYR A 231 24.98 12.99 0.18
C TYR A 231 24.48 14.08 1.13
N ALA A 232 25.38 14.80 1.80
CA ALA A 232 25.04 15.88 2.74
C ALA A 232 24.15 16.97 2.11
N LYS A 233 24.26 17.19 0.79
CA LYS A 233 23.47 18.18 0.03
C LYS A 233 22.46 17.54 -0.93
N GLN A 234 22.33 16.20 -0.96
CA GLN A 234 21.35 15.55 -1.82
C GLN A 234 19.94 15.89 -1.34
N THR A 235 19.12 16.41 -2.25
CA THR A 235 17.68 16.50 -2.05
C THR A 235 17.01 15.28 -2.65
N THR A 236 16.07 14.70 -1.90
CA THR A 236 15.29 13.55 -2.34
C THR A 236 14.58 13.80 -3.66
N THR A 237 14.58 12.78 -4.53
CA THR A 237 13.63 12.70 -5.64
C THR A 237 12.56 11.64 -5.41
N VAL A 238 12.66 10.84 -4.34
CA VAL A 238 11.75 9.72 -4.07
C VAL A 238 10.62 10.12 -3.12
N ALA A 239 10.87 10.99 -2.14
CA ALA A 239 9.87 11.40 -1.16
C ALA A 239 8.68 12.16 -1.80
N PRO A 240 7.51 12.16 -1.16
CA PRO A 240 6.35 12.90 -1.63
C PRO A 240 6.44 14.39 -1.27
N VAL A 241 7.42 15.10 -1.82
CA VAL A 241 7.60 16.55 -1.61
C VAL A 241 6.40 17.34 -2.15
N LYS A 242 5.83 16.89 -3.27
CA LYS A 242 4.62 17.44 -3.86
C LYS A 242 3.67 16.30 -4.20
N LEU A 243 2.39 16.47 -3.86
CA LEU A 243 1.35 15.55 -4.30
C LEU A 243 1.23 15.61 -5.83
N ALA A 244 1.35 14.46 -6.49
CA ALA A 244 1.11 14.35 -7.92
C ALA A 244 -0.34 14.75 -8.24
N ALA A 245 -0.52 15.65 -9.21
CA ALA A 245 -1.84 16.03 -9.67
C ALA A 245 -2.53 14.80 -10.28
N ARG A 246 -3.72 14.46 -9.76
CA ARG A 246 -4.56 13.41 -10.33
C ARG A 246 -5.61 14.04 -11.25
N PRO A 247 -5.87 13.50 -12.44
CA PRO A 247 -6.96 13.98 -13.27
C PRO A 247 -8.32 13.71 -12.60
N PRO A 248 -9.38 14.46 -12.97
CA PRO A 248 -10.74 14.15 -12.57
C PRO A 248 -11.11 12.69 -12.84
N LEU A 249 -12.02 12.16 -12.04
CA LEU A 249 -12.54 10.81 -12.24
C LEU A 249 -13.28 10.70 -13.57
N GLU A 250 -13.10 9.57 -14.25
CA GLU A 250 -13.72 9.26 -15.54
C GLU A 250 -15.24 9.20 -15.41
N ALA A 251 -15.97 9.76 -16.37
CA ALA A 251 -17.42 9.64 -16.40
C ALA A 251 -17.87 8.17 -16.50
N ARG A 252 -19.09 7.90 -16.01
CA ARG A 252 -19.69 6.55 -15.97
C ARG A 252 -19.63 5.81 -17.31
N ASP A 253 -20.00 6.47 -18.40
CA ASP A 253 -20.01 5.88 -19.74
C ASP A 253 -18.61 5.44 -20.20
N LYS A 254 -17.57 6.19 -19.81
CA LYS A 254 -16.17 5.86 -20.11
C LYS A 254 -15.71 4.64 -19.34
N VAL A 255 -16.02 4.55 -18.05
CA VAL A 255 -15.69 3.37 -17.24
C VAL A 255 -16.44 2.13 -17.75
N GLU A 256 -17.73 2.27 -18.07
CA GLU A 256 -18.52 1.18 -18.65
C GLU A 256 -17.99 0.74 -20.03
N ALA A 257 -17.40 1.65 -20.81
CA ALA A 257 -16.71 1.30 -22.06
C ALA A 257 -15.42 0.52 -21.78
N ILE A 258 -14.60 0.95 -20.82
CA ILE A 258 -13.36 0.25 -20.42
C ILE A 258 -13.65 -1.18 -19.98
N TRP A 259 -14.73 -1.42 -19.22
CA TRP A 259 -15.12 -2.78 -18.82
C TRP A 259 -15.56 -3.69 -19.96
N LYS A 260 -15.96 -3.13 -21.10
CA LYS A 260 -16.30 -3.90 -22.31
C LYS A 260 -15.08 -4.23 -23.16
N GLU A 261 -13.94 -3.59 -22.91
CA GLU A 261 -12.71 -3.86 -23.64
C GLU A 261 -12.18 -5.27 -23.34
N LYS A 262 -11.72 -5.95 -24.39
CA LYS A 262 -11.07 -7.24 -24.24
C LYS A 262 -9.64 -7.04 -23.75
N ARG A 263 -9.43 -7.21 -22.45
CA ARG A 263 -8.11 -7.20 -21.82
C ARG A 263 -7.43 -8.57 -21.95
N THR A 264 -6.10 -8.55 -21.97
CA THR A 264 -5.26 -9.74 -21.92
C THR A 264 -4.23 -9.55 -20.82
N ALA A 265 -4.06 -10.55 -19.96
CA ALA A 265 -3.07 -10.48 -18.90
C ALA A 265 -1.66 -10.26 -19.48
N THR A 266 -0.95 -9.26 -18.96
CA THR A 266 0.41 -8.88 -19.40
C THR A 266 1.50 -9.62 -18.63
N LEU A 267 1.11 -10.29 -17.53
CA LEU A 267 1.95 -11.08 -16.64
C LEU A 267 1.42 -12.52 -16.53
N PRO A 268 2.27 -13.48 -16.10
CA PRO A 268 1.88 -14.89 -16.01
C PRO A 268 0.69 -15.10 -15.06
N LEU A 269 -0.24 -15.95 -15.48
CA LEU A 269 -1.25 -16.55 -14.61
C LEU A 269 -0.87 -18.01 -14.43
N ALA A 270 -0.96 -18.51 -13.20
CA ALA A 270 -0.68 -19.91 -12.92
C ALA A 270 -1.73 -20.82 -13.58
N ASP A 271 -1.33 -22.06 -13.86
CA ASP A 271 -2.25 -23.06 -14.37
C ASP A 271 -3.31 -23.45 -13.31
N ALA A 272 -4.30 -24.24 -13.73
CA ALA A 272 -5.39 -24.66 -12.84
C ALA A 272 -4.90 -25.47 -11.63
N LYS A 273 -3.81 -26.24 -11.76
CA LYS A 273 -3.26 -27.07 -10.69
C LYS A 273 -2.62 -26.19 -9.62
N ALA A 274 -1.74 -25.28 -10.01
CA ALA A 274 -1.09 -24.35 -9.09
C ALA A 274 -2.12 -23.38 -8.46
N THR A 275 -3.11 -22.95 -9.24
CA THR A 275 -4.19 -22.09 -8.72
C THR A 275 -5.03 -22.80 -7.66
N ALA A 276 -5.29 -24.10 -7.80
CA ALA A 276 -6.02 -24.89 -6.82
C ALA A 276 -5.28 -25.02 -5.46
N GLU A 277 -3.96 -24.79 -5.41
CA GLU A 277 -3.19 -24.83 -4.15
C GLU A 277 -3.51 -23.64 -3.22
N VAL A 278 -3.97 -22.52 -3.80
CA VAL A 278 -4.30 -21.29 -3.08
C VAL A 278 -5.79 -20.94 -3.11
N TRP A 279 -6.55 -21.50 -4.07
CA TRP A 279 -7.98 -21.26 -4.24
C TRP A 279 -8.77 -22.56 -4.30
N THR A 280 -9.61 -22.79 -3.28
CA THR A 280 -10.40 -24.01 -3.15
C THR A 280 -11.92 -23.78 -3.31
N ASN A 281 -12.35 -22.55 -3.58
CA ASN A 281 -13.76 -22.17 -3.57
C ASN A 281 -14.33 -21.97 -4.98
N GLY A 282 -14.74 -23.05 -5.63
CA GLY A 282 -15.34 -23.00 -6.97
C GLY A 282 -14.35 -22.54 -8.05
N ALA A 283 -14.86 -21.90 -9.11
CA ALA A 283 -14.03 -21.37 -10.19
C ALA A 283 -13.09 -20.28 -9.67
N ALA A 284 -11.80 -20.41 -9.98
CA ALA A 284 -10.81 -19.45 -9.53
C ALA A 284 -10.87 -18.15 -10.34
N PRO A 285 -10.94 -16.98 -9.69
CA PRO A 285 -10.85 -15.70 -10.38
C PRO A 285 -9.42 -15.45 -10.90
N ASN A 286 -9.27 -14.60 -11.91
CA ASN A 286 -7.98 -14.31 -12.54
C ASN A 286 -6.94 -13.76 -11.54
N TRP A 287 -7.37 -12.99 -10.54
CA TRP A 287 -6.47 -12.49 -9.50
C TRP A 287 -5.89 -13.61 -8.62
N ALA A 288 -6.64 -14.69 -8.38
CA ALA A 288 -6.14 -15.84 -7.62
C ALA A 288 -5.10 -16.61 -8.45
N ALA A 289 -5.34 -16.78 -9.75
CA ALA A 289 -4.38 -17.39 -10.67
C ALA A 289 -3.09 -16.56 -10.81
N LEU A 290 -3.17 -15.23 -10.82
CA LEU A 290 -2.00 -14.35 -10.79
C LEU A 290 -1.15 -14.61 -9.54
N LEU A 291 -1.77 -14.57 -8.36
CA LEU A 291 -1.06 -14.76 -7.09
C LEU A 291 -0.51 -16.19 -6.94
N ALA A 292 -1.21 -17.19 -7.50
CA ALA A 292 -0.76 -18.58 -7.55
C ALA A 292 0.53 -18.81 -8.37
N THR A 293 1.07 -17.78 -9.03
CA THR A 293 2.43 -17.83 -9.60
C THR A 293 3.49 -18.05 -8.50
N PHE A 294 3.15 -17.70 -7.25
CA PHE A 294 4.00 -17.89 -6.07
C PHE A 294 3.21 -18.54 -4.93
N PRO A 295 2.73 -19.79 -5.09
CA PRO A 295 1.72 -20.36 -4.23
C PRO A 295 2.16 -20.46 -2.76
N LYS A 296 3.45 -20.69 -2.48
CA LYS A 296 3.95 -20.72 -1.09
C LYS A 296 3.98 -19.35 -0.46
N SER A 297 4.33 -18.32 -1.23
CA SER A 297 4.46 -16.95 -0.73
C SER A 297 3.15 -16.16 -0.70
N THR A 298 2.14 -16.55 -1.48
CA THR A 298 0.89 -15.79 -1.63
C THR A 298 -0.35 -16.50 -1.09
N LYS A 299 -0.28 -17.78 -0.69
CA LYS A 299 -1.44 -18.50 -0.13
C LYS A 299 -2.16 -17.72 0.97
N GLY A 300 -1.43 -17.25 1.99
CA GLY A 300 -2.02 -16.46 3.08
C GLY A 300 -2.60 -15.12 2.61
N ARG A 301 -2.05 -14.52 1.56
CA ARG A 301 -2.58 -13.30 0.93
C ARG A 301 -3.89 -13.59 0.18
N VAL A 302 -3.96 -14.69 -0.56
CA VAL A 302 -5.20 -15.11 -1.24
C VAL A 302 -6.30 -15.41 -0.22
N GLU A 303 -5.96 -16.13 0.85
CA GLU A 303 -6.87 -16.42 1.96
C GLU A 303 -7.35 -15.14 2.65
N GLY A 304 -6.44 -14.21 2.97
CA GLY A 304 -6.74 -12.93 3.62
C GLY A 304 -7.60 -12.00 2.77
N LEU A 305 -7.32 -11.90 1.46
CA LEU A 305 -8.15 -11.13 0.51
C LEU A 305 -9.56 -11.71 0.41
N ARG A 306 -9.69 -13.04 0.29
CA ARG A 306 -10.99 -13.72 0.26
C ARG A 306 -11.74 -13.52 1.58
N ALA A 307 -11.08 -13.75 2.71
CA ALA A 307 -11.66 -13.57 4.03
C ALA A 307 -12.10 -12.11 4.24
N GLY A 308 -11.33 -11.13 3.79
CA GLY A 308 -11.69 -9.71 3.85
C GLY A 308 -12.99 -9.35 3.13
N MET A 309 -13.43 -10.14 2.15
CA MET A 309 -14.71 -9.90 1.48
C MET A 309 -15.92 -10.31 2.33
N GLU A 310 -15.76 -11.24 3.29
CA GLU A 310 -16.88 -11.90 3.98
C GLU A 310 -16.81 -11.79 5.52
N LYS A 311 -15.59 -11.74 6.08
CA LYS A 311 -15.30 -11.76 7.52
C LYS A 311 -14.94 -10.36 8.03
N GLY A 312 -14.91 -10.18 9.35
CA GLY A 312 -14.71 -8.88 10.00
C GLY A 312 -16.01 -8.22 10.43
N ALA A 313 -15.90 -7.17 11.24
CA ALA A 313 -16.99 -6.46 11.88
C ALA A 313 -17.70 -5.45 10.97
N LEU A 314 -17.01 -4.89 9.96
CA LEU A 314 -17.64 -3.92 9.06
C LEU A 314 -18.71 -4.57 8.18
N SER A 315 -19.72 -3.79 7.79
CA SER A 315 -20.76 -4.25 6.88
C SER A 315 -20.19 -4.61 5.50
N ALA A 316 -20.82 -5.55 4.81
CA ALA A 316 -20.42 -5.92 3.44
C ALA A 316 -20.47 -4.71 2.49
N LYS A 317 -21.45 -3.81 2.70
CA LYS A 317 -21.59 -2.52 2.00
C LYS A 317 -20.34 -1.67 2.20
N LEU A 318 -19.98 -1.32 3.44
CA LEU A 318 -18.85 -0.42 3.71
C LEU A 318 -17.51 -1.00 3.22
N LYS A 319 -17.29 -2.31 3.35
CA LYS A 319 -16.10 -2.99 2.81
C LYS A 319 -16.00 -2.84 1.28
N ALA A 320 -17.13 -2.85 0.58
CA ALA A 320 -17.19 -2.70 -0.87
C ALA A 320 -17.12 -1.23 -1.31
N GLU A 321 -17.66 -0.29 -0.52
CA GLU A 321 -17.51 1.15 -0.75
C GLU A 321 -16.04 1.58 -0.63
N ILE A 322 -15.33 1.13 0.41
CA ILE A 322 -13.87 1.36 0.55
C ILE A 322 -13.11 0.86 -0.68
N ALA A 323 -13.43 -0.35 -1.15
CA ALA A 323 -12.80 -0.92 -2.34
C ALA A 323 -13.12 -0.13 -3.62
N TRP A 324 -14.37 0.34 -3.77
CA TRP A 324 -14.77 1.21 -4.89
C TRP A 324 -13.97 2.51 -4.89
N VAL A 325 -13.92 3.21 -3.76
CA VAL A 325 -13.23 4.50 -3.64
C VAL A 325 -11.74 4.38 -3.92
N ALA A 326 -11.09 3.32 -3.42
CA ALA A 326 -9.70 3.04 -3.72
C ALA A 326 -9.48 2.77 -5.21
N ALA A 327 -10.25 1.85 -5.80
CA ALA A 327 -10.11 1.44 -7.19
C ALA A 327 -10.40 2.59 -8.17
N ARG A 328 -11.36 3.49 -7.86
CA ARG A 328 -11.62 4.70 -8.65
C ARG A 328 -10.41 5.63 -8.66
N ASN A 329 -9.84 5.88 -7.49
CA ASN A 329 -8.70 6.78 -7.36
C ASN A 329 -7.44 6.23 -8.03
N ASP A 330 -7.19 4.93 -7.90
CA ASP A 330 -6.04 4.25 -8.51
C ASP A 330 -6.27 3.82 -9.97
N ARG A 331 -7.46 4.02 -10.53
CA ARG A 331 -7.86 3.63 -11.89
C ARG A 331 -7.68 2.13 -12.15
N ALA A 332 -8.01 1.32 -11.15
CA ALA A 332 -7.90 -0.13 -11.19
C ALA A 332 -9.23 -0.76 -11.65
N TRP A 333 -9.38 -0.95 -12.96
CA TRP A 333 -10.67 -1.28 -13.57
C TRP A 333 -11.14 -2.70 -13.24
N TYR A 334 -10.21 -3.65 -13.11
CA TYR A 334 -10.54 -5.01 -12.67
C TYR A 334 -11.07 -5.01 -11.23
N ALA A 335 -10.36 -4.33 -10.31
CA ALA A 335 -10.77 -4.20 -8.93
C ALA A 335 -12.10 -3.43 -8.78
N LEU A 336 -12.30 -2.40 -9.60
CA LEU A 336 -13.52 -1.60 -9.59
C LEU A 336 -14.75 -2.42 -10.01
N ALA A 337 -14.62 -3.30 -11.01
CA ALA A 337 -15.70 -4.21 -11.41
C ALA A 337 -16.09 -5.17 -10.27
N ILE A 338 -15.09 -5.71 -9.56
CA ILE A 338 -15.34 -6.56 -8.39
C ILE A 338 -16.03 -5.77 -7.27
N ALA A 339 -15.59 -4.55 -7.00
CA ALA A 339 -16.22 -3.67 -6.01
C ALA A 339 -17.69 -3.38 -6.37
N ARG A 340 -17.99 -3.12 -7.65
CA ARG A 340 -19.36 -2.91 -8.16
C ARG A 340 -20.27 -4.10 -7.87
N GLU A 341 -19.83 -5.32 -8.21
CA GLU A 341 -20.65 -6.51 -7.99
C GLU A 341 -20.84 -6.81 -6.49
N ARG A 342 -19.84 -6.53 -5.66
CA ARG A 342 -19.97 -6.60 -4.20
C ARG A 342 -20.98 -5.59 -3.65
N LEU A 343 -20.99 -4.36 -4.16
CA LEU A 343 -21.96 -3.31 -3.80
C LEU A 343 -23.39 -3.70 -4.21
N LYS A 344 -23.57 -4.22 -5.43
CA LYS A 344 -24.87 -4.72 -5.90
C LYS A 344 -25.37 -5.89 -5.05
N LYS A 345 -24.48 -6.83 -4.69
CA LYS A 345 -24.80 -7.93 -3.78
C LYS A 345 -25.17 -7.45 -2.37
N ALA A 346 -24.62 -6.32 -1.94
CA ALA A 346 -24.98 -5.66 -0.68
C ALA A 346 -26.27 -4.81 -0.78
N GLY A 347 -26.97 -4.83 -1.92
CA GLY A 347 -28.24 -4.13 -2.12
C GLY A 347 -28.12 -2.66 -2.53
N VAL A 348 -26.92 -2.18 -2.89
CA VAL A 348 -26.73 -0.80 -3.35
C VAL A 348 -27.16 -0.68 -4.81
N SER A 349 -28.00 0.32 -5.12
CA SER A 349 -28.46 0.55 -6.49
C SER A 349 -27.31 1.03 -7.39
N GLU A 350 -27.38 0.76 -8.68
CA GLU A 350 -26.36 1.21 -9.63
C GLU A 350 -26.14 2.73 -9.54
N ASN A 351 -27.20 3.52 -9.44
CA ASN A 351 -27.09 4.97 -9.35
C ASN A 351 -26.42 5.42 -8.04
N ASP A 352 -26.68 4.75 -6.93
CA ASP A 352 -26.06 5.09 -5.64
C ASP A 352 -24.59 4.68 -5.59
N ILE A 353 -24.19 3.61 -6.28
CA ILE A 353 -22.77 3.28 -6.47
C ILE A 353 -22.03 4.45 -7.13
N TRP A 354 -22.59 5.02 -8.20
CA TRP A 354 -21.97 6.14 -8.90
C TRP A 354 -21.97 7.45 -8.09
N LYS A 355 -22.90 7.62 -7.14
CA LYS A 355 -22.86 8.77 -6.21
C LYS A 355 -21.65 8.71 -5.27
N LEU A 356 -21.03 7.54 -5.07
CA LEU A 356 -19.80 7.43 -4.30
C LEU A 356 -18.66 8.24 -4.93
N ASP A 357 -18.68 8.55 -6.23
CA ASP A 357 -17.64 9.38 -6.89
C ASP A 357 -17.77 10.87 -6.56
N GLY A 358 -18.90 11.29 -5.95
CA GLY A 358 -19.21 12.69 -5.63
C GLY A 358 -18.74 13.13 -4.24
N ASP A 359 -19.42 14.15 -3.69
CA ASP A 359 -19.08 14.72 -2.38
C ASP A 359 -19.57 13.89 -1.18
N ARG A 360 -20.34 12.82 -1.43
CA ARG A 360 -20.83 11.84 -0.45
C ARG A 360 -21.65 12.44 0.70
N LYS A 361 -22.16 13.68 0.56
CA LYS A 361 -22.90 14.38 1.64
C LYS A 361 -24.19 13.69 2.06
N ASP A 362 -24.78 12.91 1.16
CA ASP A 362 -26.00 12.14 1.40
C ASP A 362 -25.76 10.83 2.17
N LEU A 363 -24.50 10.43 2.39
CA LEU A 363 -24.17 9.24 3.18
C LEU A 363 -24.22 9.55 4.69
N PRO A 364 -24.44 8.55 5.56
CA PRO A 364 -24.26 8.71 7.00
C PRO A 364 -22.86 9.24 7.35
N GLU A 365 -22.74 10.09 8.37
CA GLU A 365 -21.47 10.71 8.78
C GLU A 365 -20.35 9.68 9.04
N ALA A 366 -20.71 8.52 9.61
CA ALA A 366 -19.78 7.41 9.82
C ALA A 366 -19.19 6.89 8.50
N GLU A 367 -20.02 6.68 7.48
CA GLU A 367 -19.56 6.23 6.16
C GLU A 367 -18.72 7.32 5.48
N GLN A 368 -19.13 8.60 5.58
CA GLN A 368 -18.32 9.71 5.07
C GLN A 368 -16.91 9.74 5.69
N ALA A 369 -16.80 9.60 7.01
CA ALA A 369 -15.52 9.58 7.71
C ALA A 369 -14.63 8.41 7.24
N ALA A 370 -15.21 7.21 7.13
CA ALA A 370 -14.50 6.03 6.65
C ALA A 370 -14.01 6.17 5.20
N LEU A 371 -14.83 6.73 4.31
CA LEU A 371 -14.48 6.90 2.89
C LEU A 371 -13.48 8.03 2.65
N VAL A 372 -13.52 9.12 3.43
CA VAL A 372 -12.49 10.16 3.40
C VAL A 372 -11.14 9.61 3.86
N LEU A 373 -11.13 8.79 4.92
CA LEU A 373 -9.92 8.11 5.38
C LEU A 373 -9.38 7.14 4.30
N ALA A 374 -10.26 6.34 3.70
CA ALA A 374 -9.89 5.39 2.65
C ALA A 374 -9.32 6.07 1.39
N GLU A 375 -9.94 7.17 0.95
CA GLU A 375 -9.47 8.00 -0.15
C GLU A 375 -8.09 8.60 0.14
N THR A 376 -7.91 9.18 1.34
CA THR A 376 -6.64 9.77 1.75
C THR A 376 -5.53 8.72 1.80
N LEU A 377 -5.79 7.56 2.40
CA LEU A 377 -4.85 6.43 2.44
C LEU A 377 -4.49 5.91 1.04
N THR A 378 -5.43 5.89 0.11
CA THR A 378 -5.19 5.49 -1.28
C THR A 378 -4.28 6.49 -1.99
N VAL A 379 -4.68 7.76 -1.98
CA VAL A 379 -4.09 8.83 -2.81
C VAL A 379 -2.78 9.37 -2.23
N ALA A 380 -2.76 9.64 -0.93
CA ALA A 380 -1.68 10.35 -0.25
C ALA A 380 -1.57 9.89 1.22
N PRO A 381 -1.09 8.66 1.49
CA PRO A 381 -1.12 8.09 2.84
C PRO A 381 -0.40 8.92 3.91
N TRP A 382 0.61 9.71 3.54
CA TRP A 382 1.31 10.61 4.45
C TRP A 382 0.48 11.83 4.88
N LYS A 383 -0.69 12.06 4.26
CA LYS A 383 -1.64 13.12 4.64
C LYS A 383 -2.72 12.65 5.61
N VAL A 384 -2.72 11.38 6.03
CA VAL A 384 -3.63 10.93 7.10
C VAL A 384 -3.29 11.69 8.39
N THR A 385 -4.30 12.33 8.97
CA THR A 385 -4.20 13.12 10.21
C THR A 385 -4.85 12.41 11.38
N ASP A 386 -4.51 12.85 12.59
CA ASP A 386 -5.14 12.34 13.81
C ASP A 386 -6.64 12.68 13.82
N GLU A 387 -7.01 13.87 13.35
CA GLU A 387 -8.42 14.29 13.24
C GLU A 387 -9.25 13.38 12.32
N MET A 388 -8.69 12.92 11.20
CA MET A 388 -9.39 11.97 10.32
C MET A 388 -9.69 10.65 11.05
N VAL A 389 -8.73 10.14 11.83
CA VAL A 389 -8.93 8.91 12.59
C VAL A 389 -9.90 9.13 13.75
N GLU A 390 -9.80 10.25 14.47
CA GLU A 390 -10.74 10.59 15.54
C GLU A 390 -12.18 10.75 15.03
N ARG A 391 -12.37 11.29 13.81
CA ARG A 391 -13.70 11.33 13.17
C ARG A 391 -14.28 9.94 12.97
N CYS A 392 -13.48 8.96 12.53
CA CYS A 392 -13.94 7.56 12.46
C CYS A 392 -14.26 7.01 13.87
N ARG A 393 -13.43 7.29 14.87
CA ARG A 393 -13.63 6.80 16.25
C ARG A 393 -14.88 7.33 16.94
N LYS A 394 -15.52 8.39 16.44
CA LYS A 394 -16.85 8.85 16.91
C LYS A 394 -17.97 7.85 16.65
N SER A 395 -17.84 7.01 15.62
CA SER A 395 -18.90 6.08 15.18
C SER A 395 -18.45 4.62 15.10
N PHE A 396 -17.15 4.36 15.09
CA PHE A 396 -16.57 3.03 15.01
C PHE A 396 -15.72 2.73 16.25
N LYS A 397 -15.74 1.48 16.70
CA LYS A 397 -14.80 0.98 17.71
C LYS A 397 -13.38 0.94 17.13
N ASP A 398 -12.36 0.97 17.99
CA ASP A 398 -10.96 0.93 17.54
C ASP A 398 -10.65 -0.27 16.62
N ALA A 399 -11.25 -1.44 16.86
CA ALA A 399 -11.14 -2.61 15.99
C ALA A 399 -11.78 -2.42 14.61
N GLU A 400 -12.91 -1.70 14.53
CA GLU A 400 -13.58 -1.38 13.27
C GLU A 400 -12.80 -0.31 12.50
N VAL A 401 -12.21 0.67 13.18
CA VAL A 401 -11.29 1.65 12.57
C VAL A 401 -10.06 0.94 12.02
N ALA A 402 -9.45 0.03 12.78
CA ALA A 402 -8.35 -0.80 12.28
C ALA A 402 -8.77 -1.62 11.05
N GLU A 403 -10.01 -2.12 11.01
CA GLU A 403 -10.54 -2.82 9.86
C GLU A 403 -10.72 -1.90 8.63
N ILE A 404 -11.08 -0.63 8.79
CA ILE A 404 -11.09 0.37 7.69
C ILE A 404 -9.69 0.53 7.09
N PHE A 405 -8.66 0.64 7.94
CA PHE A 405 -7.26 0.65 7.49
C PHE A 405 -6.92 -0.64 6.74
N TYR A 406 -7.27 -1.80 7.31
CA TYR A 406 -7.00 -3.11 6.70
C TYR A 406 -7.59 -3.23 5.28
N HIS A 407 -8.88 -2.91 5.10
CA HIS A 407 -9.52 -3.00 3.79
C HIS A 407 -8.92 -2.01 2.80
N THR A 408 -8.57 -0.80 3.23
CA THR A 408 -7.91 0.17 2.35
C THR A 408 -6.50 -0.28 1.96
N CYS A 409 -5.75 -0.86 2.90
CA CYS A 409 -4.42 -1.42 2.63
C CYS A 409 -4.48 -2.59 1.64
N ASN A 410 -5.53 -3.41 1.73
CA ASN A 410 -5.74 -4.52 0.81
C ASN A 410 -6.22 -4.04 -0.56
N ALA A 411 -7.07 -3.02 -0.62
CA ALA A 411 -7.44 -2.38 -1.88
C ALA A 411 -6.20 -1.81 -2.59
N ALA A 412 -5.33 -1.08 -1.87
CA ALA A 412 -4.09 -0.55 -2.45
C ALA A 412 -3.17 -1.65 -3.03
N PHE A 413 -3.10 -2.82 -2.40
CA PHE A 413 -2.41 -3.99 -2.97
C PHE A 413 -3.13 -4.51 -4.21
N PHE A 414 -4.42 -4.79 -4.07
CA PHE A 414 -5.25 -5.46 -5.07
C PHE A 414 -5.35 -4.64 -6.36
N ASP A 415 -5.58 -3.34 -6.23
CA ASP A 415 -5.65 -2.39 -7.33
C ASP A 415 -4.37 -2.43 -8.17
N ARG A 416 -3.21 -2.34 -7.49
CA ARG A 416 -1.89 -2.37 -8.14
C ARG A 416 -1.61 -3.68 -8.86
N VAL A 417 -1.82 -4.82 -8.19
CA VAL A 417 -1.48 -6.11 -8.82
C VAL A 417 -2.42 -6.45 -9.98
N THR A 418 -3.71 -6.15 -9.86
CA THR A 418 -4.70 -6.53 -10.88
C THR A 418 -4.64 -5.61 -12.10
N GLU A 419 -4.46 -4.30 -11.90
CA GLU A 419 -4.43 -3.35 -13.01
C GLU A 419 -3.13 -3.44 -13.81
N VAL A 420 -1.97 -3.51 -13.13
CA VAL A 420 -0.67 -3.63 -13.82
C VAL A 420 -0.54 -4.97 -14.55
N ALA A 421 -1.08 -6.05 -13.99
CA ALA A 421 -1.12 -7.34 -14.67
C ALA A 421 -2.11 -7.40 -15.84
N GLY A 422 -2.88 -6.33 -16.08
CA GLY A 422 -3.80 -6.25 -17.21
C GLY A 422 -4.93 -7.28 -17.15
N LEU A 423 -5.38 -7.66 -15.94
CA LEU A 423 -6.27 -8.81 -15.80
C LEU A 423 -7.59 -8.62 -16.57
N PRO A 424 -8.02 -9.61 -17.37
CA PRO A 424 -9.37 -9.62 -17.91
C PRO A 424 -10.38 -9.82 -16.78
N LEU A 425 -11.56 -9.21 -16.90
CA LEU A 425 -12.66 -9.46 -15.99
C LEU A 425 -12.99 -10.96 -15.96
N ASP A 426 -13.35 -11.46 -14.78
CA ASP A 426 -13.74 -12.86 -14.62
C ASP A 426 -15.04 -13.13 -15.41
N LYS A 427 -15.18 -14.35 -15.93
CA LYS A 427 -16.33 -14.75 -16.78
C LYS A 427 -17.52 -15.24 -15.97
#